data_AF-A0A0M8Y6S6-F1
#
_entry.id   AF-A0A0M8Y6S6-F1
#
_cell.length_a   1.000
_cell.length_b   1.000
_cell.length_c   1.000
_cell.angle_alpha   90.00
_cell.angle_beta   90.00
_cell.angle_gamma   90.00
#
_symmetry.space_group_name_H-M   'P 1'
#
loop_
_entity.id
_entity.type
_entity.pdbx_description
1 polymer ?
#
loop_
_entity_poly.entity_id
_entity_poly.type
_entity_poly.pdbx_seq_one_letter_code
_entity_poly.pdbx_strand_id
1 'polypeptide(L)'
;MALVWLPLDDRTIDGVVALAGSSWTRAELDDAWVAAGWPLPEGRSLAEEVYGAAEYRFDVDDHRWVSVAMRFDPDEVIGFFLAFATYLDEHDPEDEDVRELVSAGGAPWSADALATRAEFDARHDEAVARLTARLGEPHVVGTHDDEWHHAAWRVGDRLVVLAQGENFDRYGMADDACLWVVRHEPDQPLPTGDALYAFLCGDATPA
;
A
#
# COMPACT_ATOMS: atom_id res chain seq x y z
N MET A 1 -5.47 14.12 17.71
CA MET A 1 -4.67 13.31 16.77
C MET A 1 -5.46 12.04 16.62
N ALA A 2 -5.60 11.47 15.42
CA ALA A 2 -6.45 10.31 15.25
C ALA A 2 -5.77 9.23 14.41
N LEU A 3 -6.05 7.97 14.72
CA LEU A 3 -5.53 6.81 14.01
C LEU A 3 -6.67 5.86 13.68
N VAL A 4 -6.72 5.41 12.43
CA VAL A 4 -7.56 4.31 11.97
C VAL A 4 -6.67 3.26 11.34
N TRP A 5 -6.87 1.98 11.67
CA TRP A 5 -6.01 0.92 11.16
C TRP A 5 -6.70 -0.43 11.06
N LEU A 6 -6.24 -1.23 10.12
CA LEU A 6 -6.60 -2.64 9.94
C LEU A 6 -5.31 -3.42 9.70
N PRO A 7 -4.78 -4.13 10.73
CA PRO A 7 -3.51 -4.83 10.64
C PRO A 7 -3.44 -5.76 9.43
N LEU A 8 -2.25 -5.86 8.83
CA LEU A 8 -2.00 -6.80 7.75
C LEU A 8 -2.06 -8.23 8.28
N ASP A 9 -3.06 -8.99 7.83
CA ASP A 9 -3.19 -10.41 8.14
C ASP A 9 -2.37 -11.28 7.17
N ASP A 10 -2.25 -12.57 7.51
CA ASP A 10 -1.46 -13.52 6.72
C ASP A 10 -2.00 -13.64 5.29
N ARG A 11 -3.32 -13.56 5.11
CA ARG A 11 -3.96 -13.64 3.79
C ARG A 11 -3.58 -12.45 2.91
N THR A 12 -3.61 -11.24 3.46
CA THR A 12 -3.23 -10.01 2.75
C THR A 12 -1.75 -10.07 2.36
N ILE A 13 -0.89 -10.46 3.30
CA ILE A 13 0.56 -10.59 3.06
C ILE A 13 0.83 -11.64 1.98
N ASP A 14 0.25 -12.83 2.09
CA ASP A 14 0.45 -13.91 1.13
C ASP A 14 -0.05 -13.51 -0.27
N GLY A 15 -1.17 -12.78 -0.35
CA GLY A 15 -1.70 -12.24 -1.61
C GLY A 15 -0.74 -11.25 -2.29
N VAL A 16 -0.20 -10.30 -1.53
CA VAL A 16 0.77 -9.32 -2.05
C VAL A 16 2.07 -10.01 -2.49
N VAL A 17 2.56 -10.99 -1.72
CA VAL A 17 3.75 -11.77 -2.08
C VAL A 17 3.51 -12.60 -3.35
N ALA A 18 2.32 -13.18 -3.51
CA ALA A 18 1.94 -13.89 -4.72
C ALA A 18 1.87 -12.96 -5.93
N LEU A 19 1.32 -11.74 -5.78
CA LEU A 19 1.39 -10.72 -6.82
C LEU A 19 2.82 -10.35 -7.20
N ALA A 20 3.72 -10.24 -6.21
CA ALA A 20 5.14 -9.97 -6.45
C ALA A 20 5.84 -11.10 -7.24
N GLY A 21 5.34 -12.33 -7.14
CA GLY A 21 5.82 -13.47 -7.93
C GLY A 21 5.15 -13.65 -9.29
N SER A 22 4.14 -12.84 -9.64
CA SER A 22 3.26 -13.06 -10.79
C SER A 22 3.46 -12.02 -11.89
N SER A 23 3.17 -12.39 -13.13
CA SER A 23 3.16 -11.44 -14.26
C SER A 23 1.96 -10.50 -14.20
N TRP A 24 2.14 -9.24 -14.61
CA TRP A 24 1.07 -8.22 -14.64
C TRP A 24 0.79 -7.73 -16.06
N THR A 25 1.11 -8.55 -17.06
CA THR A 25 0.67 -8.24 -18.43
C THR A 25 -0.85 -8.24 -18.49
N ARG A 26 -1.43 -7.49 -19.44
CA ARG A 26 -2.88 -7.44 -19.61
C ARG A 26 -3.53 -8.83 -19.74
N ALA A 27 -2.83 -9.80 -20.32
CA ALA A 27 -3.34 -11.15 -20.53
C ALA A 27 -3.25 -12.05 -19.27
N GLU A 28 -2.37 -11.73 -18.32
CA GLU A 28 -2.08 -12.55 -17.15
C GLU A 28 -2.55 -11.92 -15.83
N LEU A 29 -3.09 -10.69 -15.90
CA LEU A 29 -3.50 -9.92 -14.73
C LEU A 29 -4.59 -10.62 -13.90
N ASP A 30 -5.58 -11.25 -14.55
CA ASP A 30 -6.62 -12.01 -13.85
C ASP A 30 -6.05 -13.24 -13.12
N ASP A 31 -5.13 -13.96 -13.77
CA ASP A 31 -4.48 -15.13 -13.18
C ASP A 31 -3.61 -14.74 -11.98
N ALA A 32 -2.88 -13.62 -12.07
CA ALA A 32 -2.11 -13.08 -10.96
C ALA A 32 -2.99 -12.70 -9.76
N TRP A 33 -4.14 -12.06 -10.02
CA TRP A 33 -5.10 -11.68 -8.98
C TRP A 33 -5.72 -12.90 -8.29
N VAL A 34 -6.11 -13.91 -9.06
CA VAL A 34 -6.65 -15.16 -8.52
C VAL A 34 -5.57 -15.92 -7.74
N ALA A 35 -4.33 -15.93 -8.22
CA ALA A 35 -3.19 -16.53 -7.51
C ALA A 35 -2.90 -15.84 -6.17
N ALA A 36 -3.22 -14.55 -6.03
CA ALA A 36 -3.19 -13.82 -4.77
C ALA A 36 -4.30 -14.23 -3.79
N GLY A 37 -5.23 -15.10 -4.20
CA GLY A 37 -6.34 -15.56 -3.37
C GLY A 37 -7.46 -14.52 -3.23
N TRP A 38 -7.52 -13.56 -4.15
CA TRP A 38 -8.52 -12.50 -4.18
C TRP A 38 -9.61 -12.80 -5.21
N PRO A 39 -10.88 -12.54 -4.88
CA PRO A 39 -11.96 -12.71 -5.83
C PRO A 39 -11.84 -11.69 -6.96
N LEU A 40 -12.24 -12.09 -8.15
CA LEU A 40 -12.44 -11.16 -9.25
C LEU A 40 -13.61 -10.20 -8.94
N PRO A 41 -13.52 -8.91 -9.32
CA PRO A 41 -14.52 -7.90 -9.01
C PRO A 41 -15.86 -8.25 -9.67
N GLU A 42 -16.87 -8.56 -8.85
CA GLU A 42 -18.19 -9.04 -9.33
C GLU A 42 -18.11 -10.24 -10.29
N GLY A 43 -17.04 -11.04 -10.22
CA GLY A 43 -16.76 -12.14 -11.15
C GLY A 43 -16.37 -11.71 -12.57
N ARG A 44 -16.02 -10.44 -12.79
CA ARG A 44 -15.56 -9.88 -14.07
C ARG A 44 -14.03 -9.91 -14.18
N SER A 45 -13.52 -9.82 -15.41
CA SER A 45 -12.08 -9.76 -15.65
C SER A 45 -11.48 -8.49 -15.02
N LEU A 46 -10.44 -8.63 -14.21
CA LEU A 46 -9.72 -7.49 -13.64
C LEU A 46 -9.08 -6.65 -14.76
N ALA A 47 -8.56 -7.31 -15.80
CA ALA A 47 -8.02 -6.62 -16.96
C ALA A 47 -9.08 -5.80 -17.72
N GLU A 48 -10.32 -6.27 -17.81
CA GLU A 48 -11.40 -5.49 -18.41
C GLU A 48 -11.77 -4.28 -17.56
N GLU A 49 -11.82 -4.41 -16.23
CA GLU A 49 -12.07 -3.27 -15.34
C GLU A 49 -10.95 -2.21 -15.43
N VAL A 50 -9.68 -2.63 -15.32
CA VAL A 50 -8.53 -1.73 -15.33
C VAL A 50 -8.34 -1.04 -16.67
N TYR A 51 -8.33 -1.79 -17.77
CA TYR A 51 -7.99 -1.23 -19.09
C TYR A 51 -9.22 -0.82 -19.91
N GLY A 52 -10.41 -1.30 -19.56
CA GLY A 52 -11.66 -1.02 -20.28
C GLY A 52 -12.55 -0.02 -19.55
N ALA A 53 -12.76 -0.21 -18.25
CA ALA A 53 -13.60 0.66 -17.43
C ALA A 53 -12.82 1.80 -16.74
N ALA A 54 -11.48 1.73 -16.75
CA ALA A 54 -10.60 2.64 -16.02
C ALA A 54 -10.88 2.65 -14.50
N GLU A 55 -11.20 1.47 -13.95
CA GLU A 55 -11.31 1.26 -12.51
C GLU A 55 -9.96 0.84 -11.94
N TYR A 56 -9.57 1.42 -10.82
CA TYR A 56 -8.24 1.20 -10.22
C TYR A 56 -8.30 0.82 -8.75
N ARG A 57 -9.49 0.69 -8.15
CA ARG A 57 -9.65 0.30 -6.76
C ARG A 57 -10.61 -0.89 -6.67
N PHE A 58 -10.14 -1.98 -6.06
CA PHE A 58 -10.87 -3.24 -6.03
C PHE A 58 -10.91 -3.82 -4.62
N ASP A 59 -12.10 -4.22 -4.19
CA ASP A 59 -12.28 -4.95 -2.92
C ASP A 59 -11.67 -6.35 -3.03
N VAL A 60 -10.80 -6.71 -2.08
CA VAL A 60 -10.19 -8.05 -1.99
C VAL A 60 -10.87 -8.92 -0.92
N ASP A 61 -11.58 -8.26 -0.01
CA ASP A 61 -12.55 -8.80 0.94
C ASP A 61 -13.53 -7.70 1.37
N ASP A 62 -14.38 -7.97 2.36
CA ASP A 62 -15.41 -7.03 2.81
C ASP A 62 -14.86 -5.76 3.48
N HIS A 63 -13.55 -5.68 3.72
CA HIS A 63 -12.92 -4.73 4.62
C HIS A 63 -11.66 -4.09 4.08
N ARG A 64 -11.12 -4.60 2.98
CA ARG A 64 -9.88 -4.14 2.38
C ARG A 64 -10.05 -4.01 0.87
N TRP A 65 -9.56 -2.91 0.35
CA TRP A 65 -9.38 -2.68 -1.08
C TRP A 65 -7.89 -2.65 -1.42
N VAL A 66 -7.59 -2.93 -2.68
CA VAL A 66 -6.27 -2.78 -3.29
C VAL A 66 -6.41 -1.83 -4.47
N SER A 67 -5.52 -0.84 -4.51
CA SER A 67 -5.41 0.10 -5.62
C SER A 67 -4.36 -0.38 -6.62
N VAL A 68 -4.62 -0.14 -7.91
CA VAL A 68 -3.74 -0.47 -9.03
C VAL A 68 -3.00 0.78 -9.46
N ALA A 69 -1.67 0.73 -9.44
CA ALA A 69 -0.81 1.79 -9.95
C ALA A 69 -0.56 1.57 -11.45
N MET A 70 -0.85 2.60 -12.25
CA MET A 70 -0.76 2.56 -13.71
C MET A 70 0.27 3.56 -14.23
N ARG A 71 0.99 3.17 -15.28
CA ARG A 71 1.63 4.10 -16.20
C ARG A 71 0.72 4.25 -17.43
N PHE A 72 0.47 5.48 -17.85
CA PHE A 72 -0.31 5.79 -19.05
C PHE A 72 0.67 6.24 -20.14
N ASP A 73 0.71 5.52 -21.25
CA ASP A 73 1.71 5.62 -22.34
C ASP A 73 3.05 4.87 -22.13
N PRO A 74 3.11 3.56 -22.46
CA PRO A 74 1.98 2.68 -22.74
C PRO A 74 1.22 2.33 -21.47
N ASP A 75 -0.07 2.04 -21.61
CA ASP A 75 -0.93 1.58 -20.51
C ASP A 75 -0.37 0.28 -19.91
N GLU A 76 0.10 0.38 -18.68
CA GLU A 76 0.74 -0.73 -17.99
C GLU A 76 0.51 -0.65 -16.49
N VAL A 77 0.14 -1.79 -15.89
CA VAL A 77 0.16 -1.97 -14.44
C VAL A 77 1.61 -2.00 -13.96
N ILE A 78 1.98 -0.99 -13.18
CA ILE A 78 3.32 -0.83 -12.58
C ILE A 78 3.36 -1.18 -11.11
N GLY A 79 2.21 -1.36 -10.47
CA GLY A 79 2.15 -1.78 -9.08
C GLY A 79 0.74 -1.93 -8.54
N PHE A 80 0.69 -2.31 -7.28
CA PHE A 80 -0.51 -2.36 -6.46
C PHE A 80 -0.17 -1.83 -5.07
N PHE A 81 -1.15 -1.23 -4.39
CA PHE A 81 -0.95 -0.83 -3.01
C PHE A 81 -2.25 -0.88 -2.21
N LEU A 82 -2.09 -0.97 -0.89
CA LEU A 82 -3.19 -0.88 0.06
C LEU A 82 -2.74 -0.15 1.32
N ALA A 83 -3.59 0.73 1.83
CA ALA A 83 -3.40 1.33 3.14
C ALA A 83 -3.78 0.33 4.23
N PHE A 84 -3.07 0.38 5.36
CA PHE A 84 -3.40 -0.41 6.55
C PHE A 84 -3.46 0.43 7.83
N ALA A 85 -3.00 1.67 7.78
CA ALA A 85 -3.21 2.66 8.83
C ALA A 85 -3.24 4.07 8.25
N THR A 86 -4.05 4.96 8.82
CA THR A 86 -4.14 6.38 8.48
C THR A 86 -4.09 7.20 9.77
N TYR A 87 -3.19 8.19 9.82
CA TYR A 87 -2.96 9.07 10.95
C TYR A 87 -3.24 10.53 10.60
N LEU A 88 -3.96 11.22 11.47
CA LEU A 88 -4.30 12.64 11.33
C LEU A 88 -3.74 13.43 12.53
N ASP A 89 -2.86 14.39 12.26
CA ASP A 89 -2.25 15.26 13.28
C ASP A 89 -3.10 16.51 13.58
N GLU A 90 -4.38 16.30 13.87
CA GLU A 90 -5.28 17.36 14.35
C GLU A 90 -5.49 17.21 15.86
N HIS A 91 -5.20 18.21 16.67
CA HIS A 91 -5.22 18.10 18.13
C HIS A 91 -6.61 18.19 18.77
N ASP A 92 -7.61 18.76 18.08
CA ASP A 92 -8.99 18.79 18.58
C ASP A 92 -9.74 17.48 18.23
N PRO A 93 -10.08 16.62 19.20
CA PRO A 93 -10.82 15.37 18.92
C PRO A 93 -12.26 15.60 18.46
N GLU A 94 -12.80 16.82 18.65
CA GLU A 94 -14.14 17.19 18.18
C GLU A 94 -14.11 17.78 16.76
N ASP A 95 -12.92 17.94 16.18
CA ASP A 95 -12.74 18.39 14.80
C ASP A 95 -13.53 17.48 13.82
N GLU A 96 -14.03 18.09 12.75
CA GLU A 96 -14.83 17.38 11.75
C GLU A 96 -14.02 16.29 11.04
N ASP A 97 -12.76 16.55 10.72
CA ASP A 97 -11.90 15.61 10.01
C ASP A 97 -11.54 14.41 10.89
N VAL A 98 -11.34 14.63 12.18
CA VAL A 98 -11.12 13.57 13.18
C VAL A 98 -12.36 12.68 13.30
N ARG A 99 -13.54 13.29 13.47
CA ARG A 99 -14.81 12.55 13.57
C ARG A 99 -15.10 11.77 12.29
N GLU A 100 -14.85 12.36 11.13
CA GLU A 100 -15.01 11.72 9.84
C GLU A 100 -14.08 10.51 9.72
N LEU A 101 -12.78 10.67 9.98
CA LEU A 101 -11.79 9.59 9.92
C LEU A 101 -12.20 8.42 10.83
N VAL A 102 -12.46 8.69 12.10
CA VAL A 102 -12.84 7.66 13.08
C VAL A 102 -14.15 6.97 12.71
N SER A 103 -15.13 7.72 12.16
CA SER A 103 -16.40 7.13 11.70
C SER A 103 -16.24 6.24 10.46
N ALA A 104 -15.29 6.58 9.58
CA ALA A 104 -14.96 5.78 8.40
C ALA A 104 -14.26 4.48 8.78
N GLY A 105 -13.50 4.47 9.88
CA GLY A 105 -12.83 3.30 10.46
C GLY A 105 -13.75 2.26 11.10
N GLY A 106 -14.95 2.04 10.57
CA GLY A 106 -15.91 1.06 11.08
C GLY A 106 -15.34 -0.37 11.14
N ALA A 107 -15.94 -1.21 11.99
CA ALA A 107 -15.49 -2.60 12.16
C ALA A 107 -15.36 -3.31 10.80
N PRO A 108 -14.22 -4.00 10.54
CA PRO A 108 -13.21 -4.45 11.51
C PRO A 108 -12.05 -3.48 11.72
N TRP A 109 -12.05 -2.31 11.08
CA TRP A 109 -11.03 -1.31 11.34
C TRP A 109 -11.14 -0.87 12.80
N SER A 110 -9.96 -0.68 13.40
CA SER A 110 -9.83 -0.08 14.71
C SER A 110 -9.64 1.42 14.55
N ALA A 111 -10.18 2.19 15.47
CA ALA A 111 -10.10 3.64 15.44
C ALA A 111 -9.84 4.20 16.85
N ASP A 112 -8.98 5.21 16.94
CA ASP A 112 -8.68 5.93 18.17
C ASP A 112 -8.50 7.42 17.85
N ALA A 113 -9.40 8.25 18.38
CA ALA A 113 -9.43 9.70 18.20
C ALA A 113 -8.38 10.48 19.02
N LEU A 114 -7.58 9.76 19.82
CA LEU A 114 -6.53 10.32 20.68
C LEU A 114 -5.16 9.66 20.45
N ALA A 115 -5.05 8.78 19.45
CA ALA A 115 -3.81 8.09 19.14
C ALA A 115 -2.69 9.05 18.74
N THR A 116 -1.48 8.69 19.12
CA THR A 116 -0.25 9.45 18.91
C THR A 116 0.49 8.99 17.66
N ARG A 117 1.41 9.83 17.16
CA ARG A 117 2.33 9.47 16.06
C ARG A 117 3.12 8.18 16.37
N ALA A 118 3.58 8.01 17.60
CA ALA A 118 4.28 6.80 18.02
C ALA A 118 3.42 5.52 17.90
N GLU A 119 2.09 5.62 18.08
CA GLU A 119 1.18 4.49 17.90
C GLU A 119 0.92 4.18 16.42
N PHE A 120 1.01 5.18 15.54
CA PHE A 120 1.01 5.00 14.09
C PHE A 120 2.30 4.33 13.60
N ASP A 121 3.46 4.82 14.05
CA ASP A 121 4.77 4.22 13.72
C ASP A 121 4.86 2.77 14.21
N ALA A 122 4.28 2.47 15.38
CA ALA A 122 4.18 1.10 15.87
C ALA A 122 3.39 0.18 14.92
N ARG A 123 2.37 0.67 14.19
CA ARG A 123 1.67 -0.15 13.18
C ARG A 123 2.55 -0.47 11.98
N HIS A 124 3.38 0.48 11.57
CA HIS A 124 4.37 0.24 10.54
C HIS A 124 5.37 -0.84 11.01
N ASP A 125 5.91 -0.72 12.23
CA ASP A 125 6.88 -1.69 12.76
C ASP A 125 6.28 -3.10 12.93
N GLU A 126 5.01 -3.19 13.37
CA GLU A 126 4.27 -4.45 13.42
C GLU A 126 4.15 -5.09 12.02
N ALA A 127 3.85 -4.30 11.00
CA ALA A 127 3.78 -4.76 9.61
C ALA A 127 5.14 -5.22 9.09
N VAL A 128 6.22 -4.47 9.39
CA VAL A 128 7.60 -4.84 9.02
C VAL A 128 7.98 -6.17 9.65
N ALA A 129 7.67 -6.38 10.93
CA ALA A 129 7.97 -7.63 11.61
C ALA A 129 7.24 -8.84 10.97
N ARG A 130 5.97 -8.65 10.57
CA ARG A 130 5.19 -9.70 9.88
C ARG A 130 5.77 -10.04 8.51
N LEU A 131 6.10 -9.05 7.70
CA LEU A 131 6.74 -9.29 6.39
C LEU A 131 8.13 -9.89 6.53
N THR A 132 8.90 -9.46 7.54
CA THR A 132 10.21 -10.04 7.84
C THR A 132 10.10 -11.53 8.19
N ALA A 133 9.09 -11.94 8.94
CA ALA A 133 8.83 -13.35 9.23
C ALA A 133 8.49 -14.17 7.97
N ARG A 134 8.01 -13.52 6.90
CA ARG A 134 7.59 -14.16 5.64
C ARG A 134 8.68 -14.17 4.56
N LEU A 135 9.40 -13.06 4.41
CA LEU A 135 10.35 -12.79 3.32
C LEU A 135 11.81 -12.77 3.78
N GLY A 136 12.07 -12.82 5.09
CA GLY A 136 13.40 -12.55 5.66
C GLY A 136 13.67 -11.06 5.85
N GLU A 137 14.91 -10.70 6.17
CA GLU A 137 15.30 -9.31 6.43
C GLU A 137 15.03 -8.40 5.20
N PRO A 138 14.54 -7.17 5.41
CA PRO A 138 14.42 -6.18 4.35
C PRO A 138 15.80 -5.86 3.74
N HIS A 139 15.81 -5.58 2.45
CA HIS A 139 17.03 -5.21 1.73
C HIS A 139 17.39 -3.73 1.98
N VAL A 140 16.39 -2.90 2.24
CA VAL A 140 16.52 -1.48 2.60
C VAL A 140 15.55 -1.17 3.71
N VAL A 141 16.02 -0.40 4.69
CA VAL A 141 15.21 0.27 5.71
C VAL A 141 15.70 1.71 5.77
N GLY A 142 14.78 2.66 5.94
CA GLY A 142 15.17 4.06 6.06
C GLY A 142 14.00 4.94 6.44
N THR A 143 14.23 6.24 6.27
CA THR A 143 13.30 7.29 6.63
C THR A 143 13.34 8.38 5.56
N HIS A 144 12.19 8.96 5.24
CA HIS A 144 12.01 10.20 4.47
C HIS A 144 12.38 11.42 5.31
N ASP A 145 12.61 12.58 4.70
CA ASP A 145 12.87 13.83 5.44
C ASP A 145 11.71 14.24 6.38
N ASP A 146 10.47 13.86 6.08
CA ASP A 146 9.28 14.07 6.93
C ASP A 146 9.11 12.99 8.03
N GLU A 147 10.18 12.29 8.38
CA GLU A 147 10.20 11.21 9.39
C GLU A 147 9.29 10.02 9.05
N TRP A 148 8.90 9.84 7.78
CA TRP A 148 8.16 8.67 7.32
C TRP A 148 9.08 7.47 7.15
N HIS A 149 8.72 6.35 7.77
CA HIS A 149 9.48 5.11 7.75
C HIS A 149 9.19 4.29 6.51
N HIS A 150 10.20 3.53 6.05
CA HIS A 150 10.02 2.53 5.01
C HIS A 150 10.91 1.29 5.19
N ALA A 151 10.44 0.18 4.66
CA ALA A 151 11.20 -1.06 4.49
C ALA A 151 10.85 -1.71 3.15
N ALA A 152 11.85 -2.24 2.44
CA ALA A 152 11.67 -2.85 1.12
C ALA A 152 12.33 -4.23 1.01
N TRP A 153 11.61 -5.16 0.39
CA TRP A 153 12.07 -6.50 0.05
C TRP A 153 12.08 -6.68 -1.46
N ARG A 154 13.16 -7.27 -1.99
CA ARG A 154 13.19 -7.67 -3.40
C ARG A 154 12.58 -9.04 -3.58
N VAL A 155 11.66 -9.14 -4.54
CA VAL A 155 11.02 -10.39 -4.98
C VAL A 155 11.12 -10.44 -6.51
N GLY A 156 12.17 -11.07 -7.03
CA GLY A 156 12.44 -11.10 -8.46
C GLY A 156 12.68 -9.70 -9.04
N ASP A 157 11.88 -9.34 -10.04
CA ASP A 157 11.82 -8.05 -10.74
C ASP A 157 10.83 -7.06 -10.10
N ARG A 158 10.49 -7.26 -8.83
CA ARG A 158 9.56 -6.43 -8.07
C ARG A 158 10.09 -6.12 -6.67
N LEU A 159 9.55 -5.07 -6.08
CA LEU A 159 9.68 -4.77 -4.66
C LEU A 159 8.35 -4.96 -3.96
N VAL A 160 8.40 -5.52 -2.77
CA VAL A 160 7.37 -5.37 -1.75
C VAL A 160 7.86 -4.29 -0.80
N VAL A 161 7.07 -3.23 -0.58
CA VAL A 161 7.49 -2.06 0.20
C VAL A 161 6.44 -1.73 1.24
N LEU A 162 6.85 -1.60 2.49
CA LEU A 162 6.09 -0.87 3.50
C LEU A 162 6.62 0.55 3.52
N ALA A 163 5.75 1.53 3.40
CA ALA A 163 6.12 2.93 3.47
C ALA A 163 5.01 3.74 4.12
N GLN A 164 5.41 4.69 4.95
CA GLN A 164 4.56 5.80 5.35
C GLN A 164 4.64 6.91 4.28
N GLY A 165 3.58 7.69 4.14
CA GLY A 165 3.52 8.81 3.19
C GLY A 165 2.23 9.59 3.30
N GLU A 166 2.11 10.60 2.45
CA GLU A 166 0.92 11.46 2.38
C GLU A 166 -0.34 10.68 1.96
N ASN A 167 -1.48 10.94 2.61
CA ASN A 167 -2.79 10.48 2.17
C ASN A 167 -3.37 11.47 1.14
N PHE A 168 -3.30 11.09 -0.13
CA PHE A 168 -3.83 11.91 -1.23
C PHE A 168 -5.37 11.96 -1.27
N ASP A 169 -6.06 10.94 -0.76
CA ASP A 169 -7.53 10.91 -0.67
C ASP A 169 -8.06 12.01 0.27
N ARG A 170 -7.22 12.52 1.18
CA ARG A 170 -7.49 13.59 2.14
C ARG A 170 -6.68 14.86 1.87
N TYR A 171 -6.29 15.10 0.62
CA TYR A 171 -5.57 16.32 0.20
C TYR A 171 -4.30 16.60 1.02
N GLY A 172 -3.64 15.56 1.52
CA GLY A 172 -2.41 15.70 2.30
C GLY A 172 -2.56 16.07 3.76
N MET A 173 -3.78 16.06 4.28
CA MET A 173 -4.03 16.39 5.69
C MET A 173 -3.71 15.23 6.65
N ALA A 174 -3.50 14.03 6.12
CA ALA A 174 -3.23 12.82 6.88
C ALA A 174 -2.05 12.06 6.28
N ASP A 175 -1.46 11.17 7.08
CA ASP A 175 -0.43 10.23 6.67
C ASP A 175 -1.00 8.82 6.59
N ASP A 176 -0.65 8.06 5.56
CA ASP A 176 -0.95 6.63 5.45
C ASP A 176 0.29 5.79 5.68
N ALA A 177 0.10 4.60 6.27
CA ALA A 177 1.02 3.49 6.16
C ALA A 177 0.46 2.50 5.14
N CYS A 178 1.24 2.25 4.09
CA CYS A 178 0.83 1.49 2.92
C CYS A 178 1.76 0.29 2.68
N LEU A 179 1.16 -0.80 2.21
CA LEU A 179 1.87 -1.94 1.62
C LEU A 179 1.77 -1.83 0.10
N TRP A 180 2.92 -1.71 -0.55
CA TRP A 180 3.07 -1.63 -1.98
C TRP A 180 3.69 -2.92 -2.53
N VAL A 181 3.31 -3.27 -3.74
CA VAL A 181 4.09 -4.14 -4.61
C VAL A 181 4.27 -3.45 -5.96
N VAL A 182 5.51 -3.24 -6.37
CA VAL A 182 5.84 -2.37 -7.51
C VAL A 182 6.92 -3.01 -8.37
N ARG A 183 6.87 -2.75 -9.68
CA ARG A 183 7.93 -3.22 -10.59
C ARG A 183 9.24 -2.51 -10.30
N HIS A 184 10.33 -3.26 -10.28
CA HIS A 184 11.67 -2.71 -10.10
C HIS A 184 12.71 -3.67 -10.67
N GLU A 185 13.44 -3.24 -11.68
CA GLU A 185 14.35 -4.12 -12.40
C GLU A 185 15.39 -4.76 -11.45
N PRO A 186 15.75 -6.04 -11.63
CA PRO A 186 16.67 -6.74 -10.73
C PRO A 186 18.01 -6.03 -10.52
N ASP A 187 18.52 -5.40 -11.58
CA ASP A 187 19.83 -4.75 -11.60
C ASP A 187 19.80 -3.27 -11.17
N GLN A 188 18.61 -2.70 -10.97
CA GLN A 188 18.49 -1.31 -10.51
C GLN A 188 18.78 -1.20 -9.00
N PRO A 189 19.55 -0.19 -8.58
CA PRO A 189 19.73 0.13 -7.16
C PRO A 189 18.38 0.27 -6.47
N LEU A 190 18.30 -0.17 -5.21
CA LEU A 190 17.08 0.00 -4.43
C LEU A 190 16.98 1.47 -3.99
N PRO A 191 15.87 2.16 -4.30
CA PRO A 191 15.66 3.52 -3.83
C PRO A 191 15.47 3.54 -2.30
N THR A 192 15.80 4.67 -1.67
CA THR A 192 15.64 4.89 -0.22
C THR A 192 15.38 6.37 0.06
N GLY A 193 14.77 6.67 1.22
CA GLY A 193 14.40 8.02 1.64
C GLY A 193 13.53 8.70 0.58
N ASP A 194 13.82 9.95 0.28
CA ASP A 194 13.12 10.76 -0.73
C ASP A 194 13.08 10.10 -2.11
N ALA A 195 14.13 9.36 -2.50
CA ALA A 195 14.14 8.66 -3.78
C ALA A 195 13.11 7.51 -3.82
N LEU A 196 12.83 6.86 -2.67
CA LEU A 196 11.78 5.84 -2.59
C LEU A 196 10.40 6.50 -2.61
N TYR A 197 10.21 7.59 -1.85
CA TYR A 197 8.95 8.33 -1.86
C TYR A 197 8.60 8.82 -3.27
N ALA A 198 9.54 9.52 -3.94
CA ALA A 198 9.37 9.97 -5.32
C ALA A 198 9.03 8.81 -6.27
N PHE A 199 9.75 7.70 -6.16
CA PHE A 199 9.49 6.49 -6.95
C PHE A 199 8.06 5.95 -6.76
N LEU A 200 7.55 5.88 -5.51
CA LEU A 200 6.18 5.42 -5.23
C LEU A 200 5.13 6.42 -5.73
N CYS A 201 5.43 7.72 -5.75
CA CYS A 201 4.60 8.77 -6.35
C CYS A 201 4.63 8.79 -7.89
N GLY A 202 5.37 7.88 -8.52
CA GLY A 202 5.44 7.76 -9.98
C GLY A 202 6.50 8.66 -10.63
N ASP A 203 7.34 9.33 -9.84
CA ASP A 203 8.53 9.96 -10.38
C ASP A 203 9.48 8.85 -10.85
N ALA A 204 9.54 8.68 -12.16
CA ALA A 204 10.56 7.88 -12.79
C ALA A 204 11.89 8.53 -12.43
N THR A 205 12.59 8.03 -11.40
CA THR A 205 13.96 8.44 -11.17
C THR A 205 14.84 7.54 -12.03
N PRO A 206 15.41 8.03 -13.15
CA PRO A 206 16.49 7.34 -13.80
C PRO A 206 17.75 7.64 -12.97
N ALA A 207 18.29 6.63 -12.30
CA ALA A 207 19.69 6.68 -11.87
C ALA A 207 20.61 6.39 -13.06
#